data_AF-A0A7S2V823-F1
#
_entry.id   AF-A0A7S2V823-F1
#
_cell.length_a   1.000
_cell.length_b   1.000
_cell.length_c   1.000
_cell.angle_alpha   90.00
_cell.angle_beta   90.00
_cell.angle_gamma   90.00
#
_symmetry.space_group_name_H-M   'P 1'
#
loop_
_entity.id
_entity.type
_entity.pdbx_description
1 polymer ?
#
loop_
_entity_poly.entity_id
_entity_poly.type
_entity_poly.pdbx_seq_one_letter_code
_entity_poly.pdbx_strand_id
1 'polypeptide(L)'
;ANIATTMLKQMETMASAGGDTPPSGVDAGAIMELYQRAMAESQLGGEDPRRAHLLNNLAVLHAHLEFAPDFHDLVKADGLLASALFICEQVGEKTAQWALYSQNKAVVSILDGRHDKAGIYIRQARDMLKSLISDDSVKCAECKEYLNSLQHLNYLTVTMSPSTPVSDVLAFLNVVLL
;
A
#
# COMPACT_ATOMS: atom_id res chain seq x y z
N ALA A 1 -9.62 -15.54 -16.03
CA ALA A 1 -9.51 -14.59 -14.90
C ALA A 1 -8.19 -14.85 -14.23
N ASN A 2 -7.30 -13.86 -14.17
CA ASN A 2 -5.98 -14.03 -13.56
C ASN A 2 -6.15 -14.36 -12.08
N ILE A 3 -5.50 -15.43 -11.63
CA ILE A 3 -5.51 -15.87 -10.23
C ILE A 3 -5.11 -14.71 -9.29
N ALA A 4 -4.17 -13.86 -9.75
CA ALA A 4 -3.79 -12.62 -9.06
C ALA A 4 -4.97 -11.64 -8.85
N THR A 5 -5.80 -11.41 -9.86
CA THR A 5 -6.96 -10.50 -9.79
C THR A 5 -8.06 -11.07 -8.89
N THR A 6 -8.26 -12.39 -8.88
CA THR A 6 -9.21 -13.06 -7.97
C THR A 6 -8.73 -13.01 -6.51
N MET A 7 -7.44 -13.18 -6.27
CA MET A 7 -6.84 -13.16 -4.92
C MET A 7 -6.69 -11.74 -4.36
N LEU A 8 -6.41 -10.74 -5.21
CA LEU A 8 -6.48 -9.32 -4.85
C LEU A 8 -7.88 -8.92 -4.38
N LYS A 9 -8.91 -9.37 -5.10
CA LYS A 9 -10.32 -9.16 -4.71
C LYS A 9 -10.63 -9.82 -3.37
N GLN A 10 -10.04 -10.97 -3.08
CA GLN A 10 -10.17 -11.63 -1.77
C GLN A 10 -9.44 -10.85 -0.66
N MET A 11 -8.25 -10.31 -0.91
CA MET A 11 -7.57 -9.43 0.06
C MET A 11 -8.34 -8.13 0.31
N GLU A 12 -8.97 -7.52 -0.71
CA GLU A 12 -9.88 -6.38 -0.54
C GLU A 12 -11.12 -6.75 0.29
N THR A 13 -11.67 -7.96 0.09
CA THR A 13 -12.81 -8.46 0.89
C THR A 13 -12.40 -8.63 2.36
N MET A 14 -11.13 -8.95 2.63
CA MET A 14 -10.59 -9.09 3.98
C MET A 14 -10.28 -7.75 4.64
N ALA A 15 -9.69 -6.80 3.92
CA ALA A 15 -9.40 -5.45 4.41
C ALA A 15 -10.69 -4.64 4.70
N SER A 16 -11.76 -4.90 3.95
CA SER A 16 -13.07 -4.24 4.14
C SER A 16 -13.96 -4.89 5.21
N ALA A 17 -13.66 -6.13 5.64
CA ALA A 17 -14.50 -6.86 6.59
C ALA A 17 -14.24 -6.53 8.06
N GLY A 18 -13.14 -5.82 8.41
CA GLY A 18 -12.84 -5.40 9.79
C GLY A 18 -12.92 -6.52 10.83
N GLY A 19 -12.73 -7.78 10.42
CA GLY A 19 -13.09 -8.97 11.20
C GLY A 19 -12.03 -10.05 11.11
N ASP A 20 -11.79 -10.67 12.26
CA ASP A 20 -10.77 -11.65 12.63
C ASP A 20 -10.36 -12.67 11.55
N THR A 21 -9.03 -12.86 11.47
CA THR A 21 -8.31 -13.97 10.84
C THR A 21 -8.49 -14.19 9.32
N PRO A 22 -7.39 -14.45 8.57
CA PRO A 22 -7.51 -14.88 7.19
C PRO A 22 -8.42 -16.11 7.08
N PRO A 23 -9.26 -16.21 6.02
CA PRO A 23 -10.10 -17.39 5.82
C PRO A 23 -9.20 -18.63 5.86
N SER A 24 -9.56 -19.57 6.71
CA SER A 24 -8.81 -20.82 6.94
C SER A 24 -8.45 -21.47 5.60
N GLY A 25 -7.17 -21.40 5.22
CA GLY A 25 -6.64 -21.97 3.98
C GLY A 25 -5.90 -21.00 3.06
N VAL A 26 -5.90 -19.69 3.31
CA VAL A 26 -5.08 -18.74 2.54
C VAL A 26 -3.73 -18.55 3.22
N ASP A 27 -2.69 -19.13 2.61
CA ASP A 27 -1.30 -19.03 3.07
C ASP A 27 -0.65 -17.75 2.52
N ALA A 28 -0.25 -16.85 3.42
CA ALA A 28 0.46 -15.62 3.07
C ALA A 28 1.76 -15.92 2.31
N GLY A 29 2.47 -17.00 2.65
CA GLY A 29 3.67 -17.45 1.94
C GLY A 29 3.37 -17.79 0.49
N ALA A 30 2.29 -18.53 0.23
CA ALA A 30 1.86 -18.86 -1.14
C ALA A 30 1.50 -17.60 -1.95
N ILE A 31 0.86 -16.60 -1.34
CA ILE A 31 0.56 -15.32 -2.02
C ILE A 31 1.85 -14.57 -2.37
N MET A 32 2.81 -14.54 -1.45
CA MET A 32 4.09 -13.87 -1.68
C MET A 32 4.87 -14.55 -2.81
N GLU A 33 4.90 -15.88 -2.84
CA GLU A 33 5.49 -16.65 -3.94
C GLU A 33 4.82 -16.33 -5.28
N LEU A 34 3.49 -16.21 -5.31
CA LEU A 34 2.76 -15.85 -6.53
C LEU A 34 3.17 -14.47 -7.06
N TYR A 35 3.29 -13.46 -6.21
CA TYR A 35 3.74 -12.13 -6.64
C TYR A 35 5.20 -12.13 -7.12
N GLN A 36 6.08 -12.85 -6.41
CA GLN A 36 7.47 -13.00 -6.83
C GLN A 36 7.60 -13.69 -8.19
N ARG A 37 6.82 -14.77 -8.37
CA ARG A 37 6.74 -15.50 -9.63
C ARG A 37 6.18 -14.64 -10.75
N ALA A 38 5.10 -13.89 -10.51
CA ALA A 38 4.52 -12.98 -11.49
C ALA A 38 5.54 -11.93 -11.96
N MET A 39 6.34 -11.37 -11.05
CA MET A 39 7.44 -10.46 -11.42
C MET A 39 8.51 -11.14 -12.26
N ALA A 40 8.90 -12.38 -11.93
CA ALA A 40 9.94 -13.12 -12.65
C ALA A 40 9.48 -13.59 -14.05
N GLU A 41 8.27 -14.11 -14.16
CA GLU A 41 7.72 -14.68 -15.40
C GLU A 41 7.30 -13.61 -16.41
N SER A 42 6.84 -12.45 -15.93
CA SER A 42 6.30 -11.40 -16.81
C SER A 42 7.39 -10.60 -17.53
N GLN A 43 8.68 -10.92 -17.35
CA GLN A 43 9.84 -10.19 -17.90
C GLN A 43 9.71 -8.67 -17.74
N LEU A 44 9.10 -8.22 -16.65
CA LEU A 44 8.82 -6.80 -16.42
C LEU A 44 10.16 -6.08 -16.31
N GLY A 45 10.41 -5.18 -17.25
CA GLY A 45 11.56 -4.28 -17.22
C GLY A 45 11.57 -3.47 -15.93
N GLY A 46 12.72 -2.87 -15.63
CA GLY A 46 12.89 -2.04 -14.42
C GLY A 46 11.86 -0.91 -14.30
N GLU A 47 11.30 -0.46 -15.42
CA GLU A 47 10.37 0.68 -15.52
C GLU A 47 8.92 0.25 -15.84
N ASP A 48 8.56 -1.03 -15.74
CA ASP A 48 7.17 -1.43 -16.02
C ASP A 48 6.24 -1.05 -14.84
N PRO A 49 5.15 -0.28 -15.06
CA PRO A 49 4.21 0.11 -13.99
C PRO A 49 3.59 -1.08 -13.24
N ARG A 50 3.42 -2.24 -13.90
CA ARG A 50 2.92 -3.47 -13.25
C ARG A 50 3.88 -4.00 -12.21
N ARG A 51 5.19 -3.76 -12.40
CA ARG A 51 6.21 -4.10 -11.41
C ARG A 51 6.03 -3.26 -10.16
N ALA A 52 5.70 -1.98 -10.29
CA ALA A 52 5.41 -1.11 -9.14
C ALA A 52 4.18 -1.60 -8.34
N HIS A 53 3.11 -2.02 -9.02
CA HIS A 53 1.93 -2.62 -8.36
C HIS A 53 2.29 -3.88 -7.58
N LEU A 54 3.06 -4.79 -8.18
CA LEU A 54 3.50 -6.05 -7.55
C LEU A 54 4.38 -5.78 -6.32
N LEU A 55 5.32 -4.83 -6.43
CA LEU A 55 6.18 -4.42 -5.32
C LEU A 55 5.37 -3.79 -4.17
N ASN A 56 4.39 -2.94 -4.48
CA ASN A 56 3.49 -2.37 -3.49
C ASN A 56 2.70 -3.46 -2.74
N ASN A 57 2.11 -4.41 -3.48
CA ASN A 57 1.30 -5.46 -2.86
C ASN A 57 2.14 -6.41 -2.00
N LEU A 58 3.37 -6.72 -2.42
CA LEU A 58 4.33 -7.46 -1.58
C LEU A 58 4.73 -6.70 -0.32
N ALA A 59 4.86 -5.37 -0.40
CA ALA A 59 5.16 -4.55 0.76
C ALA A 59 4.02 -4.57 1.78
N VAL A 60 2.77 -4.49 1.31
CA VAL A 60 1.58 -4.61 2.17
C VAL A 60 1.61 -5.93 2.93
N LEU A 61 1.91 -7.04 2.26
CA LEU A 61 2.02 -8.35 2.93
C LEU A 61 3.10 -8.37 4.01
N HIS A 62 4.29 -7.84 3.71
CA HIS A 62 5.36 -7.74 4.69
C HIS A 62 5.03 -6.81 5.88
N ALA A 63 4.19 -5.79 5.68
CA ALA A 63 3.78 -4.88 6.74
C ALA A 63 2.64 -5.42 7.61
N HIS A 64 1.85 -6.38 7.11
CA HIS A 64 0.62 -6.80 7.74
C HIS A 64 0.82 -7.90 8.79
N LEU A 65 1.22 -7.49 10.01
CA LEU A 65 1.53 -8.39 11.13
C LEU A 65 0.42 -9.40 11.44
N GLU A 66 -0.85 -9.02 11.31
CA GLU A 66 -1.98 -9.91 11.61
C GLU A 66 -2.25 -10.96 10.51
N PHE A 67 -1.89 -10.65 9.26
CA PHE A 67 -2.17 -11.50 8.11
C PHE A 67 -0.99 -12.41 7.79
N ALA A 68 0.24 -11.89 7.95
CA ALA A 68 1.48 -12.58 7.63
C ALA A 68 2.51 -12.45 8.78
N PRO A 69 2.21 -12.93 10.00
CA PRO A 69 3.07 -12.74 11.16
C PRO A 69 4.48 -13.31 10.96
N ASP A 70 4.60 -14.49 10.35
CA ASP A 70 5.88 -15.15 10.07
C ASP A 70 6.73 -14.41 9.03
N PHE A 71 6.12 -13.50 8.27
CA PHE A 71 6.77 -12.72 7.21
C PHE A 71 6.82 -11.23 7.51
N HIS A 72 6.44 -10.82 8.73
CA HIS A 72 6.40 -9.43 9.11
C HIS A 72 7.80 -8.82 9.12
N ASP A 73 8.03 -7.86 8.22
CA ASP A 73 9.33 -7.20 8.04
C ASP A 73 9.11 -5.78 7.49
N LEU A 74 9.09 -4.81 8.39
CA LEU A 74 8.90 -3.40 8.05
C LEU A 74 10.07 -2.82 7.23
N VAL A 75 11.28 -3.34 7.39
CA VAL A 75 12.46 -2.91 6.62
C VAL A 75 12.29 -3.33 5.17
N LYS A 76 11.87 -4.58 4.95
CA LYS A 76 11.60 -5.10 3.61
C LYS A 76 10.39 -4.42 2.96
N ALA A 77 9.31 -4.20 3.72
CA ALA A 77 8.17 -3.42 3.24
C ALA A 77 8.58 -2.01 2.79
N ASP A 78 9.39 -1.30 3.60
CA ASP A 78 9.88 0.05 3.29
C ASP A 78 10.71 0.09 2.00
N GLY A 79 11.59 -0.89 1.80
CA GLY A 79 12.43 -1.03 0.60
C GLY A 79 11.63 -1.36 -0.67
N LEU A 80 10.61 -2.22 -0.56
CA LEU A 80 9.71 -2.55 -1.65
C LEU A 80 8.89 -1.32 -2.09
N LEU A 81 8.35 -0.55 -1.15
CA LEU A 81 7.63 0.70 -1.43
C LEU A 81 8.54 1.78 -2.04
N ALA A 82 9.78 1.90 -1.55
CA ALA A 82 10.76 2.80 -2.16
C ALA A 82 11.02 2.43 -3.62
N SER A 83 11.13 1.14 -3.92
CA SER A 83 11.31 0.64 -5.28
C SER A 83 10.07 0.92 -6.15
N ALA A 84 8.86 0.72 -5.63
CA ALA A 84 7.62 1.02 -6.35
C ALA A 84 7.49 2.52 -6.70
N LEU A 85 7.79 3.41 -5.73
CA LEU A 85 7.80 4.86 -5.95
C LEU A 85 8.84 5.28 -6.98
N PHE A 86 10.05 4.71 -6.92
CA PHE A 86 11.10 4.99 -7.89
C PHE A 86 10.66 4.65 -9.32
N ILE A 87 9.97 3.51 -9.51
CA ILE A 87 9.44 3.13 -10.83
C ILE A 87 8.41 4.16 -11.31
N CYS A 88 7.45 4.55 -10.47
CA CYS A 88 6.47 5.59 -10.82
C CYS A 88 7.13 6.92 -11.22
N GLU A 89 8.21 7.30 -10.55
CA GLU A 89 8.98 8.50 -10.89
C GLU A 89 9.67 8.37 -12.27
N GLN A 90 10.24 7.21 -12.60
CA GLN A 90 10.89 6.98 -13.90
C GLN A 90 9.89 7.02 -15.06
N VAL A 91 8.70 6.43 -14.88
CA VAL A 91 7.67 6.41 -15.94
C VAL A 91 6.94 7.75 -16.08
N GLY A 92 7.19 8.71 -15.20
CA GLY A 92 6.53 10.01 -15.21
C GLY A 92 5.05 9.96 -14.82
N GLU A 93 4.58 8.84 -14.25
CA GLU A 93 3.21 8.71 -13.75
C GLU A 93 3.08 9.41 -12.39
N LYS A 94 2.86 10.73 -12.44
CA LYS A 94 2.30 11.50 -11.32
C LYS A 94 0.81 11.15 -11.17
N THR A 95 0.53 9.93 -10.74
CA THR A 95 -0.81 9.33 -10.74
C THR A 95 -1.33 9.09 -9.33
N ALA A 96 -2.60 8.68 -9.25
CA ALA A 96 -3.20 8.23 -8.00
C ALA A 96 -2.43 7.04 -7.38
N GLN A 97 -1.78 6.19 -8.20
CA GLN A 97 -0.97 5.09 -7.68
C GLN A 97 0.26 5.57 -6.89
N TRP A 98 0.95 6.63 -7.36
CA TRP A 98 2.07 7.21 -6.62
C TRP A 98 1.64 7.70 -5.23
N ALA A 99 0.46 8.33 -5.14
CA ALA A 99 -0.11 8.78 -3.87
C ALA A 99 -0.46 7.60 -2.95
N LEU A 100 -0.99 6.52 -3.51
CA LEU A 100 -1.30 5.28 -2.78
C LEU A 100 -0.03 4.62 -2.22
N TYR A 101 1.04 4.51 -3.01
CA TYR A 101 2.31 3.95 -2.53
C TYR A 101 2.94 4.83 -1.45
N SER A 102 2.84 6.15 -1.60
CA SER A 102 3.27 7.11 -0.58
C SER A 102 2.45 6.95 0.71
N GLN A 103 1.14 6.71 0.61
CA GLN A 103 0.30 6.39 1.77
C GLN A 103 0.77 5.12 2.48
N ASN A 104 1.00 4.03 1.75
CA ASN A 104 1.50 2.78 2.34
C ASN A 104 2.87 2.98 3.00
N LYS A 105 3.73 3.84 2.43
CA LYS A 105 5.02 4.17 3.02
C LYS A 105 4.88 5.01 4.30
N ALA A 106 3.85 5.84 4.39
CA ALA A 106 3.49 6.51 5.63
C ALA A 106 3.02 5.52 6.69
N VAL A 107 2.15 4.57 6.33
CA VAL A 107 1.69 3.50 7.24
C VAL A 107 2.86 2.69 7.80
N VAL A 108 3.76 2.19 6.93
CA VAL A 108 4.97 1.47 7.36
C VAL A 108 5.86 2.33 8.25
N SER A 109 5.97 3.63 7.97
CA SER A 109 6.74 4.55 8.82
C SER A 109 6.11 4.75 10.20
N ILE A 110 4.78 4.74 10.31
CA ILE A 110 4.07 4.80 11.59
C ILE A 110 4.31 3.53 12.39
N LEU A 111 4.16 2.36 11.76
CA LEU A 111 4.39 1.06 12.39
C LEU A 111 5.83 0.92 12.92
N ASP A 112 6.79 1.52 12.22
CA ASP A 112 8.21 1.58 12.61
C ASP A 112 8.51 2.72 13.62
N GLY A 113 7.50 3.43 14.12
CA GLY A 113 7.65 4.54 15.08
C GLY A 113 8.27 5.81 14.50
N ARG A 114 8.47 5.90 13.18
CA ARG A 114 9.07 7.03 12.47
C ARG A 114 8.01 8.04 12.03
N HIS A 115 7.30 8.64 12.98
CA HIS A 115 6.15 9.52 12.71
C HIS A 115 6.53 10.76 11.88
N ASP A 116 7.74 11.31 12.06
CA ASP A 116 8.23 12.44 11.27
C ASP A 116 8.31 12.10 9.77
N LYS A 117 8.80 10.89 9.44
CA LYS A 117 8.87 10.39 8.06
C LYS A 117 7.47 10.14 7.52
N ALA A 118 6.58 9.54 8.32
CA ALA A 118 5.20 9.34 7.93
C ALA A 118 4.52 10.66 7.53
N GLY A 119 4.72 11.72 8.31
CA GLY A 119 4.20 13.05 8.00
C GLY A 119 4.70 13.62 6.67
N ILE A 120 5.94 13.32 6.26
CA ILE A 120 6.48 13.71 4.95
C ILE A 120 5.71 13.00 3.83
N TYR A 121 5.58 11.68 3.91
CA TYR A 121 4.90 10.88 2.89
C TYR A 121 3.41 11.22 2.78
N ILE A 122 2.74 11.53 3.90
CA ILE A 122 1.35 11.98 3.89
C ILE A 122 1.19 13.31 3.16
N ARG A 123 2.07 14.29 3.44
CA ARG A 123 2.02 15.59 2.75
C ARG A 123 2.24 15.43 1.26
N GLN A 124 3.26 14.65 0.88
CA GLN A 124 3.58 14.30 -0.49
C GLN A 124 2.37 13.69 -1.23
N ALA A 125 1.74 12.66 -0.65
CA ALA A 125 0.55 12.02 -1.22
C ALA A 125 -0.63 13.00 -1.37
N ARG A 126 -0.87 13.85 -0.36
CA ARG A 126 -1.94 14.86 -0.39
C ARG A 126 -1.72 15.91 -1.48
N ASP A 127 -0.50 16.40 -1.63
CA ASP A 127 -0.16 17.41 -2.64
C ASP A 127 -0.33 16.84 -4.05
N MET A 128 0.06 15.57 -4.26
CA MET A 128 -0.18 14.85 -5.50
C MET A 128 -1.69 14.74 -5.81
N LEU A 129 -2.48 14.24 -4.85
CA LEU A 129 -3.93 14.08 -5.05
C LEU A 129 -4.63 15.41 -5.32
N LYS A 130 -4.26 16.48 -4.61
CA LYS A 130 -4.80 17.83 -4.88
C LYS A 130 -4.46 18.33 -6.29
N SER A 131 -3.25 18.05 -6.77
CA SER A 131 -2.87 18.41 -8.13
C SER A 131 -3.72 17.68 -9.17
N LEU A 132 -4.03 16.39 -8.94
CA LEU A 132 -4.89 15.59 -9.81
C LEU A 132 -6.35 16.05 -9.78
N ILE A 133 -6.86 16.46 -8.61
CA ILE A 133 -8.24 16.96 -8.46
C ILE A 133 -8.45 18.29 -9.20
N SER A 134 -7.40 19.10 -9.29
CA SER A 134 -7.46 20.40 -9.97
C SER A 134 -7.38 20.26 -11.50
N ASP A 135 -7.11 19.05 -12.00
CA ASP A 135 -7.13 18.69 -13.41
C ASP A 135 -8.50 18.08 -13.76
N ASP A 136 -9.34 18.84 -14.49
CA ASP A 136 -10.71 18.47 -14.86
C ASP A 136 -10.81 17.17 -15.68
N SER A 137 -9.69 16.60 -16.13
CA SER A 137 -9.63 15.36 -16.90
C SER A 137 -9.77 14.07 -16.07
N VAL A 138 -9.65 14.13 -14.73
CA VAL A 138 -9.67 12.96 -13.85
C VAL A 138 -10.99 12.85 -13.05
N LYS A 139 -11.65 11.69 -13.11
CA LYS A 139 -12.84 11.41 -12.29
C LYS A 139 -12.47 11.38 -10.79
N CYS A 140 -12.87 12.43 -10.09
CA CYS A 140 -12.36 12.92 -8.81
C CYS A 140 -12.94 12.23 -7.54
N ALA A 141 -13.60 11.07 -7.64
CA ALA A 141 -14.21 10.42 -6.47
C ALA A 141 -13.17 9.68 -5.61
N GLU A 142 -12.38 8.80 -6.22
CA GLU A 142 -11.32 8.02 -5.52
C GLU A 142 -10.28 8.92 -4.87
N CYS A 143 -9.87 10.00 -5.55
CA CYS A 143 -8.91 10.97 -5.00
C CYS A 143 -9.42 11.64 -3.71
N LYS A 144 -10.74 11.87 -3.59
CA LYS A 144 -11.34 12.45 -2.37
C LYS A 144 -11.34 11.46 -1.22
N GLU A 145 -11.63 10.19 -1.49
CA GLU A 145 -11.56 9.13 -0.47
C GLU A 145 -10.14 8.95 0.05
N TYR A 146 -9.14 8.94 -0.83
CA TYR A 146 -7.73 8.92 -0.42
C TYR A 146 -7.32 10.15 0.40
N LEU A 147 -7.79 11.35 0.05
CA LEU A 147 -7.52 12.54 0.84
C LEU A 147 -8.08 12.47 2.26
N ASN A 148 -9.27 11.88 2.44
CA ASN A 148 -9.86 11.64 3.76
C ASN A 148 -9.05 10.61 4.55
N SER A 149 -8.64 9.52 3.89
CA SER A 149 -7.78 8.49 4.46
C SER A 149 -6.46 9.09 4.98
N LEU A 150 -5.79 9.91 4.17
CA LEU A 150 -4.56 10.61 4.54
C LEU A 150 -4.74 11.63 5.67
N GLN A 151 -5.92 12.23 5.79
CA GLN A 151 -6.22 13.14 6.91
C GLN A 151 -6.32 12.37 8.23
N HIS A 152 -6.95 11.19 8.22
CA HIS A 152 -6.98 10.31 9.39
C HIS A 152 -5.58 9.80 9.72
N LEU A 153 -4.81 9.36 8.72
CA LEU A 153 -3.44 8.91 8.94
C LEU A 153 -2.56 10.01 9.55
N ASN A 154 -2.73 11.28 9.13
CA ASN A 154 -2.03 12.42 9.71
C ASN A 154 -2.48 12.74 11.14
N TYR A 155 -3.71 12.40 11.52
CA TYR A 155 -4.15 12.51 12.90
C TYR A 155 -3.42 11.45 13.75
N LEU A 156 -3.35 10.20 13.27
CA LEU A 156 -2.66 9.11 13.95
C LEU A 156 -1.17 9.40 14.20
N THR A 157 -0.45 10.03 13.27
CA THR A 157 0.97 10.40 13.50
C THR A 157 1.18 11.30 14.71
N VAL A 158 0.16 12.06 15.11
CA VAL A 158 0.21 13.01 16.23
C VAL A 158 -0.38 12.43 17.50
N THR A 159 -1.42 11.60 17.39
CA THR A 159 -2.19 11.12 18.54
C THR A 159 -1.87 9.71 18.98
N MET A 160 -1.06 8.97 18.21
CA MET A 160 -0.70 7.61 18.57
C MET A 160 0.00 7.55 19.92
N SER A 161 -0.52 6.67 20.77
CA SER A 161 0.08 6.27 22.02
C SER A 161 0.51 4.80 21.92
N PRO A 162 1.33 4.30 22.87
CA PRO A 162 1.67 2.87 22.92
C PRO A 162 0.46 1.93 23.06
N SER A 163 -0.73 2.46 23.36
CA SER A 163 -1.98 1.69 23.49
C SER A 163 -2.86 1.74 22.23
N THR A 164 -2.47 2.48 21.18
CA THR A 164 -3.22 2.49 19.92
C THR A 164 -3.11 1.11 19.26
N PRO A 165 -4.24 0.44 18.94
CA PRO A 165 -4.22 -0.83 18.24
C PRO A 165 -3.48 -0.73 16.90
N VAL A 166 -2.62 -1.71 16.62
CA VAL A 166 -1.89 -1.79 15.34
C VAL A 166 -2.86 -1.96 14.17
N SER A 167 -3.99 -2.63 14.38
CA SER A 167 -5.10 -2.78 13.43
C SER A 167 -5.61 -1.44 12.87
N ASP A 168 -5.67 -0.40 13.72
CA ASP A 168 -6.16 0.92 13.33
C ASP A 168 -5.23 1.58 12.31
N VAL A 169 -3.94 1.25 12.34
CA VAL A 169 -2.93 1.73 11.40
C VAL A 169 -2.89 0.85 10.15
N LEU A 170 -3.01 -0.47 10.31
CA LEU A 170 -3.01 -1.43 9.20
C LEU A 170 -4.18 -1.24 8.24
N ALA A 171 -5.34 -0.77 8.72
CA ALA A 171 -6.52 -0.47 7.90
C ALA A 171 -6.27 0.56 6.79
N PHE A 172 -5.16 1.30 6.86
CA PHE A 172 -4.75 2.28 5.85
C PHE A 172 -3.83 1.72 4.76
N LEU A 173 -3.42 0.45 4.84
CA LEU A 173 -2.69 -0.23 3.78
C LEU A 173 -3.62 -0.49 2.59
N ASN A 174 -3.13 -0.19 1.38
CA ASN A 174 -3.87 -0.35 0.14
C ASN A 174 -3.13 -1.25 -0.85
N VAL A 175 -3.85 -2.17 -1.46
CA VAL A 175 -3.34 -2.99 -2.57
C VAL A 175 -3.82 -2.40 -3.89
N VAL A 176 -3.09 -2.65 -4.99
CA VAL A 176 -3.50 -2.24 -6.34
C VAL A 176 -3.88 -3.46 -7.18
N LEU A 177 -5.05 -3.38 -7.81
CA LEU A 177 -5.55 -4.36 -8.76
C LEU A 177 -4.74 -4.30 -10.07
N LEU A 178 -4.30 -5.48 -10.55
CA LEU A 178 -3.59 -5.70 -11.81
C LEU A 178 -4.54 -6.08 -12.96
#